data_AF-A0A0C1UUK3-F1
#
_entry.id   AF-A0A0C1UUK3-F1
#
_cell.length_a   1.000
_cell.length_b   1.000
_cell.length_c   1.000
_cell.angle_alpha   90.00
_cell.angle_beta   90.00
_cell.angle_gamma   90.00
#
_symmetry.space_group_name_H-M   'P 1'
#
loop_
_entity.id
_entity.type
_entity.pdbx_description
1 polymer ?
#
loop_
_entity_poly.entity_id
_entity_poly.type
_entity_poly.pdbx_seq_one_letter_code
_entity_poly.pdbx_strand_id
1 'polypeptide(L)'
;MRLLLDLRNTKNPAEREQLAREADECGIWGVVVTGLQGGECVEASAIAIATSHVVVVVDIDGQNVHPTTLAEEISVLDQIAQRRTMIIFRGPSSSRTVVTTLLSGLPSEGLILSPPPAQASIPVHSPEEIPQVDLPEDLTEAAAVIDRHRDLPAAFLIVSWDRSIKELARHFVGRATSTDFPQMVADMADQIDPINQ
;
A
#
# COMPACT_ATOMS: atom_id res chain seq x y z
N MET A 1 9.54 -8.29 -6.20
CA MET A 1 9.01 -7.43 -5.12
C MET A 1 8.01 -6.42 -5.72
N ARG A 2 7.03 -5.92 -4.96
CA ARG A 2 6.11 -4.86 -5.41
C ARG A 2 6.29 -3.58 -4.59
N LEU A 3 6.21 -2.42 -5.24
CA LEU A 3 6.40 -1.12 -4.59
C LEU A 3 5.08 -0.57 -4.04
N LEU A 4 5.15 -0.02 -2.84
CA LEU A 4 4.08 0.65 -2.14
C LEU A 4 4.47 2.11 -1.90
N LEU A 5 3.71 3.06 -2.45
CA LEU A 5 3.98 4.47 -2.23
C LEU A 5 3.47 4.90 -0.85
N ASP A 6 4.34 5.46 -0.01
CA ASP A 6 3.97 5.94 1.32
C ASP A 6 3.27 7.30 1.24
N LEU A 7 1.99 7.34 1.59
CA LEU A 7 1.19 8.56 1.63
C LEU A 7 0.75 8.91 3.07
N ARG A 8 1.25 8.21 4.09
CA ARG A 8 0.86 8.43 5.50
C ARG A 8 1.24 9.81 6.02
N ASN A 9 2.32 10.38 5.48
CA ASN A 9 2.79 11.72 5.86
C ASN A 9 2.05 12.86 5.14
N THR A 10 1.25 12.57 4.11
CA THR A 10 0.46 13.56 3.38
C THR A 10 -0.76 13.96 4.20
N LYS A 11 -0.70 15.12 4.87
CA LYS A 11 -1.74 15.56 5.83
C LYS A 11 -3.03 16.03 5.16
N ASN A 12 -2.94 16.62 3.97
CA ASN A 12 -4.10 17.13 3.25
C ASN A 12 -4.83 15.97 2.53
N PRO A 13 -6.11 15.68 2.87
CA PRO A 13 -6.84 14.58 2.24
C PRO A 13 -6.97 14.72 0.72
N ALA A 14 -7.19 15.94 0.22
CA ALA A 14 -7.34 16.19 -1.22
C ALA A 14 -6.03 15.96 -1.98
N GLU A 15 -4.90 16.34 -1.37
CA GLU A 15 -3.57 16.06 -1.92
C GLU A 15 -3.27 14.57 -1.91
N ARG A 16 -3.61 13.87 -0.81
CA ARG A 16 -3.44 12.41 -0.72
C ARG A 16 -4.25 11.68 -1.78
N GLU A 17 -5.49 12.09 -2.00
CA GLU A 17 -6.35 11.54 -3.04
C GLU A 17 -5.77 11.77 -4.44
N GLN A 18 -5.26 12.98 -4.71
CA GLN A 18 -4.62 13.31 -5.98
C GLN A 18 -3.38 12.45 -6.23
N LEU A 19 -2.48 12.32 -5.24
CA LEU A 19 -1.29 11.46 -5.33
C LEU A 19 -1.67 9.98 -5.52
N ALA A 20 -2.73 9.51 -4.88
CA ALA A 20 -3.20 8.14 -5.07
C ALA A 20 -3.75 7.90 -6.49
N ARG A 21 -4.44 8.88 -7.09
CA ARG A 21 -4.88 8.82 -8.49
C ARG A 21 -3.68 8.80 -9.44
N GLU A 22 -2.69 9.66 -9.21
CA GLU A 22 -1.46 9.64 -10.00
C GLU A 22 -0.71 8.31 -9.90
N ALA A 23 -0.66 7.71 -8.70
CA ALA A 23 -0.09 6.39 -8.49
C ALA A 23 -0.87 5.29 -9.24
N ASP A 24 -2.21 5.36 -9.24
CA ASP A 24 -3.09 4.46 -10.00
C ASP A 24 -2.83 4.55 -11.51
N GLU A 25 -2.77 5.78 -12.04
CA GLU A 25 -2.53 6.05 -13.47
C GLU A 25 -1.11 5.65 -13.91
N CYS A 26 -0.11 5.82 -13.04
CA CYS A 26 1.28 5.47 -13.32
C CYS A 26 1.59 3.98 -13.10
N GLY A 27 0.63 3.19 -12.61
CA GLY A 27 0.80 1.75 -12.41
C GLY A 27 1.67 1.37 -11.20
N ILE A 28 1.70 2.22 -10.17
CA ILE A 28 2.24 1.83 -8.86
C ILE A 28 1.36 0.70 -8.30
N TRP A 29 1.97 -0.29 -7.63
CA TRP A 29 1.20 -1.45 -7.21
C TRP A 29 0.20 -1.16 -6.07
N GLY A 30 0.63 -0.37 -5.08
CA GLY A 30 -0.21 0.00 -3.96
C GLY A 30 0.20 1.33 -3.33
N VAL A 31 -0.71 1.91 -2.55
CA VAL A 31 -0.47 3.11 -1.74
C VAL A 31 -0.69 2.78 -0.28
N VAL A 32 0.16 3.29 0.61
CA VAL A 32 0.01 3.15 2.06
C VAL A 32 -0.61 4.42 2.62
N VAL A 33 -1.75 4.27 3.27
CA VAL A 33 -2.48 5.39 3.87
C VAL A 33 -2.81 5.08 5.33
N THR A 34 -3.00 6.14 6.08
CA THR A 34 -3.47 6.09 7.47
C THR A 34 -4.38 7.27 7.71
N GLY A 35 -5.01 7.31 8.89
CA GLY A 35 -5.88 8.37 9.32
C GLY A 35 -5.63 8.75 10.78
N LEU A 36 -6.51 9.58 11.32
CA LEU A 36 -6.61 9.70 12.78
C LEU A 36 -7.03 8.34 13.35
N GLN A 37 -6.62 8.05 14.58
CA GLN A 37 -6.97 6.79 15.25
C GLN A 37 -8.49 6.58 15.26
N GLY A 38 -8.95 5.44 14.73
CA GLY A 38 -10.37 5.10 14.54
C GLY A 38 -10.99 5.66 13.25
N GLY A 39 -10.21 6.32 12.39
CA GLY A 39 -10.65 6.89 11.12
C GLY A 39 -9.87 6.36 9.91
N GLU A 40 -8.95 5.41 10.10
CA GLU A 40 -8.06 4.90 9.06
C GLU A 40 -8.83 4.25 7.91
N CYS A 41 -9.88 3.46 8.20
CA CYS A 41 -10.73 2.84 7.19
C CYS A 41 -11.58 3.87 6.42
N VAL A 42 -11.94 4.99 7.03
CA VAL A 42 -12.68 6.08 6.38
C VAL A 42 -11.77 6.79 5.36
N GLU A 43 -10.55 7.15 5.78
CA GLU A 43 -9.55 7.75 4.89
C GLU A 43 -9.20 6.80 3.74
N ALA A 44 -9.01 5.52 4.02
CA ALA A 44 -8.77 4.51 2.99
C ALA A 44 -9.94 4.34 2.02
N SER A 45 -11.19 4.49 2.49
CA SER A 45 -12.37 4.39 1.64
C SER A 45 -12.41 5.53 0.60
N ALA A 46 -12.02 6.74 0.98
CA ALA A 46 -11.93 7.87 0.04
C ALA A 46 -10.94 7.56 -1.10
N ILE A 47 -9.77 7.01 -0.74
CA ILE A 47 -8.76 6.59 -1.72
C ILE A 47 -9.26 5.44 -2.60
N ALA A 48 -9.97 4.48 -2.01
CA ALA A 48 -10.50 3.34 -2.74
C ALA A 48 -11.57 3.76 -3.77
N ILE A 49 -12.36 4.79 -3.46
CA ILE A 49 -13.35 5.38 -4.39
C ILE A 49 -12.67 6.18 -5.50
N ALA A 50 -11.59 6.89 -5.19
CA ALA A 50 -10.89 7.74 -6.14
C ALA A 50 -10.00 6.96 -7.14
N THR A 51 -9.70 5.69 -6.86
CA THR A 51 -8.75 4.86 -7.63
C THR A 51 -9.40 3.59 -8.15
N SER A 52 -8.87 3.02 -9.23
CA SER A 52 -9.47 1.85 -9.88
C SER A 52 -8.65 0.57 -9.74
N HIS A 53 -7.31 0.65 -9.66
CA HIS A 53 -6.42 -0.51 -9.80
C HIS A 53 -5.45 -0.68 -8.63
N VAL A 54 -4.97 0.43 -8.06
CA VAL A 54 -3.97 0.44 -6.99
C VAL A 54 -4.51 -0.27 -5.74
N VAL A 55 -3.64 -1.05 -5.10
CA VAL A 55 -3.97 -1.67 -3.81
C VAL A 55 -3.94 -0.61 -2.72
N VAL A 56 -5.01 -0.52 -1.95
CA VAL A 56 -5.13 0.38 -0.80
C VAL A 56 -4.61 -0.36 0.43
N VAL A 57 -3.41 0.00 0.86
CA VAL A 57 -2.78 -0.54 2.06
C VAL A 57 -3.09 0.38 3.23
N VAL A 58 -3.78 -0.13 4.23
CA VAL A 58 -4.17 0.67 5.40
C VAL A 58 -3.25 0.35 6.56
N ASP A 59 -2.51 1.37 7.02
CA ASP A 59 -1.75 1.32 8.26
C ASP A 59 -2.65 1.69 9.44
N ILE A 60 -3.05 0.68 10.20
CA ILE A 60 -4.07 0.74 11.24
C ILE A 60 -3.40 0.71 12.62
N ASP A 61 -3.76 1.67 13.47
CA ASP A 61 -3.48 1.59 14.90
C ASP A 61 -4.56 0.74 15.59
N GLY A 62 -4.23 -0.53 15.84
CA GLY A 62 -5.09 -1.47 16.54
C GLY A 62 -5.06 -1.36 18.06
N GLN A 63 -4.41 -0.33 18.62
CA GLN A 63 -4.40 -0.11 20.07
C GLN A 63 -5.77 0.35 20.57
N ASN A 64 -6.27 -0.31 21.61
CA ASN A 64 -7.53 0.04 22.28
C ASN A 64 -8.79 0.01 21.40
N VAL A 65 -8.75 -0.71 20.26
CA VAL A 65 -9.92 -0.97 19.40
C VAL A 65 -10.33 -2.43 19.51
N HIS A 66 -11.63 -2.70 19.52
CA HIS A 66 -12.15 -4.07 19.54
C HIS A 66 -11.86 -4.75 18.19
N PRO A 67 -11.19 -5.93 18.17
CA PRO A 67 -10.72 -6.54 16.92
C PRO A 67 -11.86 -6.92 15.96
N THR A 68 -13.03 -7.31 16.48
CA THR A 68 -14.21 -7.60 15.65
C THR A 68 -14.70 -6.36 14.91
N THR A 69 -14.87 -5.23 15.61
CA THR A 69 -15.35 -3.97 15.02
C THR A 69 -14.40 -3.51 13.93
N LEU A 70 -13.10 -3.59 14.20
CA LEU A 70 -12.10 -3.26 13.20
C LEU A 70 -12.16 -4.17 11.97
N ALA A 71 -12.34 -5.48 12.17
CA ALA A 71 -12.49 -6.42 11.06
C ALA A 71 -13.77 -6.17 10.23
N GLU A 72 -14.86 -5.72 10.86
CA GLU A 72 -16.08 -5.29 10.17
C GLU A 72 -15.82 -4.06 9.29
N GLU A 73 -15.15 -3.03 9.82
CA GLU A 73 -14.80 -1.83 9.06
C GLU A 73 -13.90 -2.15 7.87
N ILE A 74 -12.88 -2.99 8.07
CA ILE A 74 -11.99 -3.44 7.00
C ILE A 74 -12.75 -4.26 5.93
N SER A 75 -13.70 -5.10 6.35
CA SER A 75 -14.54 -5.87 5.42
C SER A 75 -15.39 -4.96 4.54
N VAL A 76 -16.00 -3.93 5.13
CA VAL A 76 -16.76 -2.90 4.39
C VAL A 76 -15.84 -2.14 3.44
N LEU A 77 -14.66 -1.73 3.89
CA LEU A 77 -13.65 -1.10 3.04
C LEU A 77 -13.31 -1.99 1.84
N ASP A 78 -13.14 -3.30 2.03
CA ASP A 78 -12.78 -4.20 0.94
C ASP A 78 -13.86 -4.38 -0.12
N GLN A 79 -15.13 -4.28 0.28
CA GLN A 79 -16.25 -4.20 -0.64
C GLN A 79 -16.20 -2.91 -1.47
N ILE A 80 -15.95 -1.76 -0.83
CA ILE A 80 -15.78 -0.48 -1.52
C ILE A 80 -14.57 -0.54 -2.47
N ALA A 81 -13.47 -1.11 -2.00
CA ALA A 81 -12.19 -1.18 -2.71
C ALA A 81 -12.15 -2.23 -3.82
N GLN A 82 -13.22 -2.99 -4.09
CA GLN A 82 -13.17 -3.82 -5.29
C GLN A 82 -12.24 -5.03 -5.14
N ARG A 83 -11.98 -5.52 -3.92
CA ARG A 83 -10.94 -6.54 -3.61
C ARG A 83 -9.49 -6.02 -3.62
N ARG A 84 -9.28 -4.72 -3.37
CA ARG A 84 -7.96 -4.08 -3.41
C ARG A 84 -7.41 -3.70 -2.04
N THR A 85 -7.87 -4.33 -0.96
CA THR A 85 -7.45 -3.96 0.41
C THR A 85 -6.29 -4.82 0.91
N MET A 86 -5.34 -4.20 1.59
CA MET A 86 -4.31 -4.87 2.39
C MET A 86 -4.12 -4.11 3.70
N ILE A 87 -3.75 -4.79 4.79
CA ILE A 87 -3.65 -4.18 6.12
C ILE A 87 -2.24 -4.28 6.65
N ILE A 88 -1.72 -3.20 7.22
CA ILE A 88 -0.59 -3.19 8.15
C ILE A 88 -1.18 -2.92 9.54
N PHE A 89 -1.08 -3.89 10.44
CA PHE A 89 -1.73 -3.84 11.74
C PHE A 89 -0.71 -3.56 12.86
N ARG A 90 -0.79 -2.36 13.46
CA ARG A 90 -0.01 -1.99 14.65
C ARG A 90 -0.82 -2.27 15.91
N GLY A 91 -0.59 -3.41 16.56
CA GLY A 91 -1.34 -3.75 17.77
C GLY A 91 -0.90 -5.06 18.43
N PRO A 92 -1.59 -5.46 19.51
CA PRO A 92 -1.32 -6.73 20.18
C PRO A 92 -1.48 -7.92 19.22
N SER A 93 -0.59 -8.91 19.31
CA SER A 93 -0.63 -10.08 18.43
C SER A 93 -1.95 -10.87 18.55
N SER A 94 -2.56 -10.90 19.74
CA SER A 94 -3.88 -11.52 19.95
C SER A 94 -4.97 -10.85 19.12
N SER A 95 -5.01 -9.52 19.10
CA SER A 95 -5.95 -8.75 18.28
C SER A 95 -5.70 -8.99 16.79
N ARG A 96 -4.42 -9.01 16.36
CA ARG A 96 -4.05 -9.31 14.97
C ARG A 96 -4.54 -10.69 14.54
N THR A 97 -4.42 -11.71 15.39
CA THR A 97 -4.90 -13.07 15.11
C THR A 97 -6.41 -13.08 14.88
N VAL A 98 -7.19 -12.45 15.77
CA VAL A 98 -8.66 -12.36 15.62
C VAL A 98 -9.04 -11.66 14.32
N VAL A 99 -8.43 -10.50 14.04
CA VAL A 99 -8.66 -9.75 12.79
C VAL A 99 -8.33 -10.61 11.57
N THR A 100 -7.16 -11.25 11.56
CA THR A 100 -6.73 -12.11 10.44
C THR A 100 -7.68 -13.29 10.22
N THR A 101 -8.13 -13.96 11.30
CA THR A 101 -9.09 -15.05 11.23
C THR A 101 -10.41 -14.60 10.61
N LEU A 102 -11.00 -13.51 11.13
CA LEU A 102 -12.26 -12.96 10.63
C LEU A 102 -12.14 -12.51 9.16
N LEU A 103 -11.07 -11.81 8.80
CA LEU A 103 -10.81 -11.33 7.45
C LEU A 103 -10.45 -12.45 6.45
N SER A 104 -10.18 -13.66 6.93
CA SER A 104 -10.05 -14.89 6.12
C SER A 104 -11.38 -15.63 5.93
N GLY A 105 -12.49 -15.04 6.36
CA GLY A 105 -13.83 -15.65 6.31
C GLY A 105 -14.04 -16.77 7.34
N LEU A 106 -13.13 -16.92 8.31
CA LEU A 106 -13.24 -17.91 9.37
C LEU A 106 -13.91 -17.30 10.61
N PRO A 107 -14.73 -18.06 11.35
CA PRO A 107 -15.34 -17.56 12.56
C PRO A 107 -14.30 -17.37 13.67
N SER A 108 -14.50 -16.35 14.51
CA SER A 108 -13.73 -16.12 15.75
C SER A 108 -14.70 -15.91 16.91
N GLU A 109 -14.57 -16.70 17.97
CA GLU A 109 -15.47 -16.64 19.14
C GLU A 109 -16.97 -16.76 18.80
N GLY A 110 -17.30 -17.53 17.73
CA GLY A 110 -18.67 -17.69 17.25
C GLY A 110 -19.21 -16.52 16.42
N LEU A 111 -18.39 -15.50 16.15
CA LEU A 111 -18.71 -14.36 15.29
C LEU A 111 -18.19 -14.60 13.88
N ILE A 112 -18.95 -14.12 12.88
CA ILE A 112 -18.57 -14.08 11.47
C ILE A 112 -18.88 -12.69 10.92
N LEU A 113 -18.09 -12.22 9.96
CA LEU A 113 -18.28 -10.89 9.38
C LEU A 113 -19.50 -10.84 8.46
N SER A 114 -20.30 -9.79 8.61
CA SER A 114 -21.40 -9.45 7.72
C SER A 114 -21.41 -7.91 7.51
N PRO A 115 -21.06 -7.40 6.31
CA PRO A 115 -20.75 -8.17 5.11
C PRO A 115 -19.44 -8.96 5.28
N PRO A 116 -19.29 -10.11 4.58
CA PRO A 116 -18.00 -10.76 4.46
C PRO A 116 -17.06 -9.92 3.57
N PRO A 117 -15.73 -10.08 3.68
CA PRO A 117 -14.78 -9.47 2.76
C PRO A 117 -15.08 -9.80 1.29
N ALA A 118 -14.71 -8.91 0.37
CA ALA A 118 -14.86 -9.16 -1.06
C ALA A 118 -13.77 -10.12 -1.58
N GLN A 119 -12.59 -10.06 -0.96
CA GLN A 119 -11.51 -11.04 -1.10
C GLN A 119 -11.83 -12.31 -0.31
N ALA A 120 -11.30 -13.45 -0.74
CA ALA A 120 -11.37 -14.69 0.05
C ALA A 120 -10.60 -14.58 1.38
N SER A 121 -9.53 -13.78 1.37
CA SER A 121 -8.75 -13.44 2.55
C SER A 121 -8.09 -12.09 2.30
N ILE A 122 -8.34 -11.11 3.17
CA ILE A 122 -7.60 -9.83 3.13
C ILE A 122 -6.23 -10.06 3.79
N PRO A 123 -5.10 -9.73 3.14
CA PRO A 123 -3.78 -9.89 3.76
C PRO A 123 -3.60 -8.90 4.91
N VAL A 124 -3.16 -9.42 6.06
CA VAL A 124 -2.86 -8.64 7.27
C VAL A 124 -1.40 -8.86 7.64
N HIS A 125 -0.63 -7.77 7.59
CA HIS A 125 0.80 -7.77 7.85
C HIS A 125 1.13 -7.08 9.17
N SER A 126 2.19 -7.55 9.82
CA SER A 126 2.87 -6.80 10.86
C SER A 126 3.79 -5.72 10.24
N PRO A 127 4.02 -4.57 10.89
CA PRO A 127 4.90 -3.53 10.36
C PRO A 127 6.31 -4.02 10.01
N GLU A 128 6.83 -4.99 10.77
CA GLU A 128 8.17 -5.56 10.58
C GLU A 128 8.27 -6.46 9.34
N GLU A 129 7.13 -6.92 8.80
CA GLU A 129 7.08 -7.81 7.62
C GLU A 129 7.22 -7.04 6.31
N ILE A 130 6.99 -5.72 6.32
CA ILE A 130 7.08 -4.86 5.15
C ILE A 130 8.12 -3.76 5.41
N PRO A 131 9.33 -3.87 4.84
CA PRO A 131 10.34 -2.83 5.00
C PRO A 131 9.87 -1.51 4.40
N GLN A 132 10.32 -0.42 5.02
CA GLN A 132 10.11 0.94 4.57
C GLN A 132 11.46 1.63 4.36
N VAL A 133 11.57 2.40 3.28
CA VAL A 133 12.75 3.20 2.96
C VAL A 133 12.36 4.57 2.43
N ASP A 134 13.15 5.57 2.77
CA ASP A 134 13.15 6.85 2.07
C ASP A 134 14.14 6.74 0.91
N LEU A 135 13.65 6.90 -0.33
CA LEU A 135 14.53 6.81 -1.48
C LEU A 135 15.35 8.10 -1.61
N PRO A 136 16.67 7.99 -1.88
CA PRO A 136 17.50 9.16 -2.11
C PRO A 136 17.13 9.87 -3.42
N GLU A 137 17.46 11.16 -3.50
CA GLU A 137 17.20 11.97 -4.70
C GLU A 137 17.98 11.49 -5.94
N ASP A 138 19.17 10.91 -5.73
CA ASP A 138 19.99 10.34 -6.80
C ASP A 138 19.39 9.02 -7.30
N LEU A 139 19.05 8.97 -8.58
CA LEU A 139 18.39 7.81 -9.19
C LEU A 139 19.25 6.55 -9.18
N THR A 140 20.59 6.69 -9.19
CA THR A 140 21.51 5.54 -9.15
C THR A 140 21.57 4.95 -7.75
N GLU A 141 21.64 5.80 -6.72
CA GLU A 141 21.57 5.37 -5.33
C GLU A 141 20.20 4.77 -5.00
N ALA A 142 19.10 5.38 -5.48
CA ALA A 142 17.75 4.85 -5.31
C ALA A 142 17.60 3.48 -5.98
N ALA A 143 18.13 3.32 -7.20
CA ALA A 143 18.18 2.03 -7.89
C ALA A 143 18.90 0.96 -7.08
N ALA A 144 20.04 1.29 -6.46
CA ALA A 144 20.78 0.36 -5.62
C ALA A 144 20.03 -0.05 -4.35
N VAL A 145 19.23 0.86 -3.77
CA VAL A 145 18.32 0.54 -2.64
C VAL A 145 17.25 -0.44 -3.09
N ILE A 146 16.57 -0.18 -4.23
CA ILE A 146 15.54 -1.06 -4.78
C ILE A 146 16.10 -2.45 -5.09
N ASP A 147 17.28 -2.53 -5.73
CA ASP A 147 17.93 -3.81 -6.04
C ASP A 147 18.24 -4.61 -4.77
N ARG A 148 18.82 -3.96 -3.75
CA ARG A 148 19.12 -4.61 -2.46
C ARG A 148 17.86 -5.24 -1.85
N HIS A 149 16.74 -4.51 -1.86
CA HIS A 149 15.49 -5.01 -1.31
C HIS A 149 14.79 -6.04 -2.20
N ARG A 150 14.96 -5.99 -3.52
CA ARG A 150 14.46 -7.01 -4.45
C ARG A 150 15.22 -8.33 -4.27
N ASP A 151 16.52 -8.26 -4.07
CA ASP A 151 17.41 -9.42 -3.98
C ASP A 151 17.33 -10.08 -2.59
N LEU A 152 16.92 -9.33 -1.57
CA LEU A 152 16.34 -9.88 -0.35
C LEU A 152 14.90 -10.34 -0.70
N PRO A 153 14.42 -11.52 -0.28
CA PRO A 153 13.13 -12.08 -0.70
C PRO A 153 11.89 -11.35 -0.12
N ALA A 154 11.89 -10.01 -0.10
CA ALA A 154 10.78 -9.19 0.33
C ALA A 154 9.67 -9.18 -0.75
N ALA A 155 8.43 -9.47 -0.32
CA ALA A 155 7.28 -9.38 -1.21
C ALA A 155 6.95 -7.94 -1.58
N PHE A 156 7.07 -7.03 -0.61
CA PHE A 156 6.68 -5.62 -0.70
C PHE A 156 7.77 -4.70 -0.16
N LEU A 157 7.80 -3.46 -0.66
CA LEU A 157 8.65 -2.40 -0.13
C LEU A 157 7.86 -1.09 -0.11
N ILE A 158 7.77 -0.46 1.05
CA ILE A 158 7.20 0.88 1.21
C ILE A 158 8.29 1.90 0.88
N VAL A 159 7.98 2.82 -0.02
CA VAL A 159 8.90 3.87 -0.47
C VAL A 159 8.29 5.23 -0.24
N SER A 160 9.05 6.11 0.42
CA SER A 160 8.78 7.55 0.40
C SER A 160 9.44 8.16 -0.84
N TRP A 161 8.70 9.01 -1.55
CA TRP A 161 9.17 9.68 -2.77
C TRP A 161 8.64 11.10 -2.79
N ASP A 162 9.54 12.08 -2.86
CA ASP A 162 9.25 13.52 -2.84
C ASP A 162 9.25 14.15 -4.23
N ARG A 163 9.63 13.39 -5.26
CA ARG A 163 9.61 13.79 -6.68
C ARG A 163 8.35 13.26 -7.37
N SER A 164 8.29 13.41 -8.69
CA SER A 164 7.15 12.96 -9.49
C SER A 164 6.92 11.44 -9.36
N ILE A 165 5.67 11.02 -9.11
CA ILE A 165 5.26 9.61 -9.10
C ILE A 165 5.51 8.94 -10.46
N LYS A 166 5.41 9.70 -11.56
CA LYS A 166 5.73 9.22 -12.91
C LYS A 166 7.20 8.80 -13.03
N GLU A 167 8.10 9.53 -12.37
CA GLU A 167 9.53 9.18 -12.31
C GLU A 167 9.76 7.90 -11.51
N LEU A 168 9.12 7.81 -10.34
CA LEU A 168 9.15 6.60 -9.51
C LEU A 168 8.71 5.37 -10.32
N ALA A 169 7.58 5.48 -11.01
CA ALA A 169 7.02 4.41 -11.81
C ALA A 169 7.96 3.99 -12.95
N ARG A 170 8.44 4.97 -13.72
CA ARG A 170 9.28 4.76 -14.91
C ARG A 170 10.60 4.05 -14.59
N HIS A 171 11.27 4.44 -13.51
CA HIS A 171 12.59 3.89 -13.19
C HIS A 171 12.54 2.67 -12.28
N PHE A 172 11.54 2.54 -11.40
CA PHE A 172 11.63 1.58 -10.29
C PHE A 172 10.56 0.49 -10.26
N VAL A 173 9.37 0.67 -10.88
CA VAL A 173 8.33 -0.39 -10.85
C VAL A 173 8.78 -1.65 -11.58
N GLY A 174 9.31 -1.50 -12.80
CA GLY A 174 9.88 -2.63 -13.54
C GLY A 174 11.11 -3.22 -12.85
N ARG A 175 11.96 -2.36 -12.27
CA ARG A 175 13.18 -2.77 -11.57
C ARG A 175 12.88 -3.58 -10.31
N ALA A 176 11.84 -3.25 -9.57
CA ALA A 176 11.44 -3.97 -8.36
C ALA A 176 10.89 -5.37 -8.67
N THR A 177 10.36 -5.58 -9.88
CA THR A 177 9.73 -6.85 -10.29
C THR A 177 10.65 -7.77 -11.09
N SER A 178 11.71 -7.24 -11.71
CA SER A 178 12.65 -8.00 -12.54
C SER A 178 14.11 -7.66 -12.27
N THR A 179 14.97 -8.68 -12.23
CA THR A 179 16.43 -8.53 -12.17
C THR A 179 17.03 -8.02 -13.48
N ASP A 180 16.33 -8.23 -14.60
CA ASP A 180 16.81 -7.91 -15.95
C ASP A 180 16.24 -6.57 -16.45
N PHE A 181 15.88 -5.66 -15.54
CA PHE A 181 15.28 -4.38 -15.90
C PHE A 181 16.26 -3.53 -16.74
N PRO A 182 15.92 -3.20 -18.00
CA PRO A 182 16.82 -2.45 -18.87
C PRO A 182 16.73 -0.96 -18.55
N GLN A 183 17.62 -0.48 -17.67
CA GLN A 183 17.65 0.94 -17.26
C GLN A 183 17.67 1.90 -18.45
N MET A 184 18.38 1.54 -19.53
CA MET A 184 18.43 2.31 -20.78
C MET A 184 17.04 2.60 -21.39
N VAL A 185 16.05 1.73 -21.18
CA VAL A 185 14.68 1.97 -21.66
C VAL A 185 13.99 3.07 -20.86
N ALA A 186 14.20 3.10 -19.54
CA ALA A 186 13.67 4.16 -18.68
C ALA A 186 14.32 5.50 -19.03
N ASP A 187 15.65 5.52 -19.16
CA ASP A 187 16.41 6.73 -19.50
C ASP A 187 16.04 7.26 -20.90
N MET A 188 15.76 6.37 -21.87
CA MET A 188 15.29 6.77 -23.20
C MET A 188 13.85 7.29 -23.17
N ALA A 189 12.99 6.78 -22.28
CA ALA A 189 11.64 7.31 -22.11
C ALA A 189 11.65 8.76 -21.60
N ASP A 190 12.63 9.16 -20.79
CA ASP A 190 12.80 10.56 -20.37
C ASP A 190 13.18 11.49 -21.53
N GLN A 191 13.88 10.98 -22.55
CA GLN A 191 14.21 11.76 -23.73
C GLN A 191 13.01 11.99 -24.65
N ILE A 192 12.07 11.04 -24.67
CA ILE A 192 10.89 11.05 -25.54
C ILE A 192 9.72 11.79 -24.88
N ASP A 193 9.52 11.57 -23.58
CA ASP A 193 8.45 12.15 -22.77
C ASP A 193 9.05 12.69 -21.45
N PRO A 194 9.66 13.89 -21.50
CA PRO A 194 10.32 14.48 -20.34
C PRO A 194 9.35 14.67 -19.18
N ILE A 195 9.76 14.27 -17.98
CA ILE A 195 8.95 14.36 -16.77
C ILE A 195 8.80 15.81 -16.28
N ASN A 196 9.71 16.71 -16.72
CA ASN A 196 9.70 18.12 -16.37
C ASN A 196 9.31 19.00 -17.57
N GLN A 197 8.02 19.37 -17.65
CA GLN A 197 7.56 20.66 -18.17
C GLN A 197 6.54 21.25 -17.21
#